data_AF-A0AAV3KX94-F1
#
_entry.id   AF-A0AAV3KX94-F1
#
_cell.length_a   1.000
_cell.length_b   1.000
_cell.length_c   1.000
_cell.angle_alpha   90.00
_cell.angle_beta   90.00
_cell.angle_gamma   90.00
#
_symmetry.space_group_name_H-M   'P 1'
#
loop_
_entity.id
_entity.type
_entity.pdbx_description
1 polymer ?
#
loop_
_entity_poly.entity_id
_entity_poly.type
_entity_poly.pdbx_seq_one_letter_code
_entity_poly.pdbx_strand_id
1 'polypeptide(L)'
;MWLEKINDKKFKYTERYTDPLTEKKRKVSVTLSSNSRQAWNQANLLLNEKIAEKIKRNEELPLTFGELKTKWDEKYKPTVKESSYRTTQVYLSLISKYIKDDVLVKNVNSNLIQDMRV
;
A
#
# COMPACT_ATOMS: atom_id res chain seq x y z
N MET A 1 -0.50 -0.05 -22.07
CA MET A 1 -1.19 -1.36 -22.16
C MET A 1 -0.61 -2.26 -23.26
N TRP A 2 -0.52 -3.58 -23.05
CA TRP A 2 -0.27 -4.60 -24.08
C TRP A 2 -1.30 -5.74 -23.99
N LEU A 3 -1.52 -6.45 -25.09
CA LEU A 3 -2.51 -7.53 -25.21
C LEU A 3 -1.85 -8.90 -25.31
N GLU A 4 -2.35 -9.86 -24.54
CA GLU A 4 -1.98 -11.27 -24.53
C GLU A 4 -3.21 -12.08 -24.96
N LYS A 5 -3.13 -12.80 -26.09
CA LYS A 5 -4.20 -13.72 -26.50
C LYS A 5 -4.09 -14.99 -25.65
N ILE A 6 -5.14 -15.29 -24.87
CA ILE A 6 -5.19 -16.52 -24.07
C ILE A 6 -5.72 -17.64 -24.97
N ASN A 7 -6.95 -17.47 -25.48
CA ASN A 7 -7.62 -18.39 -26.40
C ASN A 7 -8.27 -17.59 -27.54
N ASP A 8 -8.80 -18.25 -28.57
CA ASP A 8 -9.48 -17.58 -29.69
C ASP A 8 -10.62 -16.63 -29.29
N LYS A 9 -11.24 -16.86 -28.13
CA LYS A 9 -12.35 -16.05 -27.61
C LYS A 9 -12.01 -15.23 -26.36
N LYS A 10 -10.74 -15.19 -25.93
CA LYS A 10 -10.32 -14.50 -24.69
C LYS A 10 -9.00 -13.75 -24.87
N PHE A 11 -9.05 -12.45 -24.62
CA PHE A 11 -7.94 -11.53 -24.73
C PHE A 11 -7.67 -10.88 -23.39
N LYS A 12 -6.42 -10.92 -22.93
CA LYS A 12 -5.97 -10.33 -21.67
C LYS A 12 -5.22 -9.04 -21.97
N TYR A 13 -5.75 -7.95 -21.46
CA TYR A 13 -5.18 -6.63 -21.55
C TYR A 13 -4.40 -6.36 -20.26
N THR A 14 -3.12 -6.01 -20.38
CA THR A 14 -2.24 -5.79 -19.23
C THR A 14 -1.58 -4.42 -19.30
N GLU A 15 -1.48 -3.75 -18.15
CA GLU A 15 -0.84 -2.46 -18.01
C GLU A 15 0.11 -2.43 -16.80
N ARG A 16 1.21 -1.68 -16.93
CA ARG A 16 2.13 -1.40 -15.82
C ARG A 16 1.77 -0.07 -15.20
N TYR A 17 1.81 -0.02 -13.88
CA TYR A 17 1.74 1.22 -13.12
C TYR A 17 2.85 1.22 -12.05
N THR A 18 3.27 2.40 -11.64
CA THR A 18 4.18 2.57 -10.51
C THR A 18 3.35 2.60 -9.25
N ASP A 19 3.61 1.69 -8.31
CA ASP A 19 2.92 1.71 -7.03
C ASP A 19 3.42 2.91 -6.19
N PRO A 20 2.56 3.84 -5.76
CA PRO A 20 2.97 5.03 -5.02
C PRO A 20 3.57 4.73 -3.65
N LEU A 21 3.29 3.55 -3.07
CA LEU A 21 3.77 3.17 -1.74
C LEU A 21 5.16 2.51 -1.78
N THR A 22 5.44 1.75 -2.83
CA THR A 22 6.67 0.92 -2.91
C THR A 22 7.61 1.36 -4.02
N GLU A 23 7.20 2.31 -4.87
CA GLU A 23 7.88 2.76 -6.11
C GLU A 23 8.17 1.63 -7.12
N LYS A 24 7.75 0.41 -6.82
CA LYS A 24 7.95 -0.77 -7.66
C LYS A 24 6.92 -0.78 -8.78
N LYS A 25 7.37 -1.17 -9.97
CA LYS A 25 6.50 -1.38 -11.13
C LYS A 25 5.63 -2.61 -10.89
N ARG A 26 4.31 -2.41 -10.84
CA ARG A 26 3.31 -3.48 -10.73
C ARG A 26 2.52 -3.60 -12.02
N LYS A 27 1.82 -4.73 -12.18
CA LYS A 27 0.98 -5.01 -13.37
C LYS A 27 -0.48 -5.19 -12.94
N VAL A 28 -1.39 -4.70 -13.76
CA VAL A 28 -2.84 -4.98 -13.69
C VAL A 28 -3.29 -5.62 -14.99
N SER A 29 -4.28 -6.50 -14.92
CA SER A 29 -4.86 -7.10 -16.12
C SER A 29 -6.39 -7.20 -16.07
N VAL A 30 -6.99 -7.19 -17.24
CA VAL A 30 -8.42 -7.39 -17.48
C VAL A 30 -8.56 -8.35 -18.66
N THR A 31 -9.49 -9.30 -18.57
CA THR A 31 -9.75 -10.25 -19.67
C THR A 31 -11.09 -9.91 -20.31
N LEU A 32 -11.10 -9.71 -21.63
CA LEU A 32 -12.31 -9.49 -22.42
C LEU A 32 -12.44 -10.56 -23.52
N SER A 33 -13.63 -10.69 -24.10
CA SER A 33 -13.94 -11.66 -25.14
C SER A 33 -13.62 -11.20 -26.57
N SER A 34 -13.25 -9.93 -26.74
CA SER A 34 -13.02 -9.31 -28.05
C SER A 34 -11.71 -8.52 -28.10
N ASN A 35 -11.14 -8.44 -29.30
CA ASN A 35 -9.99 -7.60 -29.66
C ASN A 35 -10.41 -6.40 -30.55
N SER A 36 -11.68 -6.00 -30.51
CA SER A 36 -12.16 -4.82 -31.23
C SER A 36 -11.62 -3.53 -30.60
N ARG A 37 -11.64 -2.43 -31.36
CA ARG A 37 -11.28 -1.09 -30.84
C ARG A 37 -12.15 -0.66 -29.65
N GLN A 38 -13.41 -1.08 -29.64
CA GLN A 38 -14.33 -0.87 -28.50
C GLN A 38 -13.86 -1.62 -27.25
N ALA A 39 -13.48 -2.90 -27.39
CA ALA A 39 -12.95 -3.70 -26.30
C ALA A 39 -11.63 -3.11 -25.77
N TRP A 40 -10.78 -2.56 -26.65
CA TRP A 40 -9.54 -1.88 -26.27
C TRP A 40 -9.80 -0.64 -25.39
N ASN A 41 -10.77 0.19 -25.78
CA ASN A 41 -11.18 1.37 -24.99
C ASN A 41 -11.77 0.96 -23.64
N GLN A 42 -12.64 -0.06 -23.63
CA GLN A 42 -13.22 -0.60 -22.41
C GLN A 42 -12.14 -1.18 -21.47
N ALA A 43 -11.16 -1.91 -22.01
CA ALA A 43 -10.05 -2.44 -21.25
C ALA A 43 -9.22 -1.34 -20.58
N ASN A 44 -8.89 -0.26 -21.31
CA ASN A 44 -8.18 0.88 -20.73
C ASN A 44 -8.95 1.51 -19.58
N LEU A 45 -10.26 1.73 -19.74
CA LEU A 45 -11.09 2.32 -18.70
C LEU A 45 -11.08 1.44 -17.43
N LEU A 46 -11.31 0.13 -17.59
CA LEU A 46 -11.27 -0.83 -16.48
C LEU A 46 -9.88 -0.95 -15.84
N LEU A 47 -8.80 -0.86 -16.62
CA LEU A 47 -7.43 -0.88 -16.09
C LEU A 47 -7.13 0.38 -15.31
N ASN A 48 -7.52 1.55 -15.81
CA ASN A 48 -7.36 2.82 -15.14
C ASN A 48 -8.16 2.87 -13.83
N GLU A 49 -9.40 2.38 -13.82
CA GLU A 49 -10.21 2.26 -12.60
C GLU A 49 -9.51 1.35 -11.58
N LYS A 50 -9.04 0.17 -11.99
CA LYS A 50 -8.28 -0.74 -11.11
C LYS A 50 -6.99 -0.11 -10.57
N ILE A 51 -6.29 0.68 -11.38
CA ILE A 51 -5.09 1.41 -10.95
C ILE A 51 -5.47 2.49 -9.94
N ALA A 52 -6.50 3.29 -10.23
CA ALA A 52 -6.99 4.34 -9.36
C ALA A 52 -7.47 3.80 -8.01
N GLU A 53 -8.20 2.68 -7.99
CA GLU A 53 -8.61 2.01 -6.74
C GLU A 53 -7.41 1.56 -5.91
N LYS A 54 -6.37 0.99 -6.55
CA LYS A 54 -5.14 0.58 -5.86
C LYS A 54 -4.34 1.76 -5.34
N ILE A 55 -4.27 2.85 -6.09
CA ILE A 55 -3.62 4.10 -5.68
C ILE A 55 -4.39 4.73 -4.53
N LYS A 56 -5.71 4.89 -4.65
CA LYS A 56 -6.58 5.47 -3.61
C LYS A 56 -6.57 4.68 -2.30
N ARG A 57 -6.47 3.35 -2.38
CA ARG A 57 -6.27 2.50 -1.19
C ARG A 57 -4.90 2.75 -0.53
N ASN A 58 -3.88 3.10 -1.30
CA ASN A 58 -2.56 3.41 -0.77
C ASN A 58 -2.44 4.87 -0.31
N GLU A 59 -3.24 5.78 -0.88
CA GLU A 59 -3.46 7.14 -0.38
C GLU A 59 -4.44 7.13 0.81
N GLU A 60 -4.31 6.16 1.71
CA GLU A 60 -4.91 6.31 3.02
C GLU A 60 -4.38 7.62 3.61
N LEU A 61 -5.35 8.42 4.06
CA LEU A 61 -5.26 9.77 4.61
C LEU A 61 -3.95 10.03 5.36
N PRO A 62 -3.47 11.29 5.44
CA PRO A 62 -2.28 11.65 6.22
C PRO A 62 -2.35 11.06 7.63
N LEU A 63 -1.79 9.86 7.79
CA LEU A 63 -1.86 9.10 9.03
C LEU A 63 -0.69 9.60 9.86
N THR A 64 -1.02 10.11 11.02
CA THR A 64 -0.01 10.54 11.98
C THR A 64 0.60 9.32 12.66
N PHE A 65 1.82 9.45 13.17
CA PHE A 65 2.50 8.37 13.86
C PHE A 65 1.72 7.91 15.10
N GLY A 66 1.07 8.84 15.81
CA GLY A 66 0.20 8.53 16.94
C GLY A 66 -1.00 7.66 16.55
N GLU A 67 -1.69 8.01 15.46
CA GLU A 67 -2.82 7.21 14.96
C GLU A 67 -2.39 5.83 14.47
N LEU A 68 -1.23 5.73 13.81
CA LEU A 68 -0.66 4.46 13.40
C LEU A 68 -0.39 3.57 14.61
N LYS A 69 0.21 4.13 15.66
CA LYS A 69 0.52 3.44 16.91
C LYS A 69 -0.75 2.90 17.57
N THR A 70 -1.81 3.70 17.67
CA THR A 70 -3.09 3.26 18.24
C THR A 70 -3.70 2.11 17.42
N LYS A 71 -3.81 2.26 16.10
CA LYS A 71 -4.35 1.21 15.22
C LYS A 71 -3.54 -0.08 15.26
N TRP A 72 -2.22 0.04 15.39
CA TRP A 72 -1.34 -1.11 15.52
C TRP A 72 -1.51 -1.78 16.89
N ASP A 73 -1.61 -1.01 17.97
CA ASP A 73 -1.76 -1.51 19.33
C ASP A 73 -3.07 -2.28 19.52
N GLU A 74 -4.17 -1.80 18.95
CA GLU A 74 -5.47 -2.49 18.93
C GLU A 74 -5.40 -3.91 18.34
N LYS A 75 -4.58 -4.10 17.30
CA LYS A 75 -4.37 -5.41 16.65
C LYS A 75 -3.31 -6.25 17.37
N TYR A 76 -2.28 -5.60 17.90
CA TYR A 76 -1.12 -6.26 18.49
C TYR A 76 -1.43 -6.83 19.87
N LYS A 77 -2.10 -6.05 20.73
CA LYS A 77 -2.45 -6.43 22.12
C LYS A 77 -3.12 -7.81 22.26
N PRO A 78 -4.16 -8.17 21.47
CA PRO A 78 -4.78 -9.49 21.59
C PRO A 78 -3.91 -10.64 21.06
N THR A 79 -2.87 -10.35 20.28
CA THR A 79 -2.03 -11.35 19.61
C THR A 79 -0.88 -11.83 20.49
N VAL A 80 -0.52 -11.08 21.53
CA VAL A 80 0.68 -11.36 22.35
C VAL A 80 0.35 -11.56 23.83
N LYS A 81 1.24 -12.27 24.53
CA LYS A 81 1.18 -12.40 25.99
C LYS A 81 1.44 -11.06 26.65
N GLU A 82 0.90 -10.86 27.85
CA GLU A 82 1.00 -9.59 28.57
C GLU A 82 2.45 -9.19 28.90
N SER A 83 3.32 -10.15 29.19
CA SER A 83 4.75 -9.88 29.40
C SER A 83 5.42 -9.30 28.14
N SER A 84 5.14 -9.87 26.97
CA SER A 84 5.61 -9.35 25.68
C SER A 84 5.02 -7.98 25.38
N TYR A 85 3.74 -7.78 25.66
CA TYR A 85 3.07 -6.50 25.46
C TYR A 85 3.74 -5.37 26.27
N ARG A 86 4.02 -5.60 27.56
CA ARG A 86 4.68 -4.62 28.43
C ARG A 86 6.05 -4.22 27.90
N THR A 87 6.85 -5.19 27.48
CA THR A 87 8.15 -4.94 26.83
C THR A 87 8.00 -4.09 25.58
N THR A 88 7.02 -4.40 24.73
CA THR A 88 6.78 -3.63 23.51
C THR A 88 6.31 -2.21 23.78
N GLN A 89 5.50 -1.97 24.82
CA GLN A 89 5.12 -0.61 25.23
C GLN A 89 6.33 0.23 25.66
N VAL A 90 7.33 -0.37 26.33
CA VAL A 90 8.58 0.33 26.66
C VAL A 90 9.30 0.77 25.39
N TYR A 91 9.44 -0.12 24.40
CA TYR A 91 10.04 0.25 23.10
C TYR A 91 9.23 1.30 22.36
N LEU A 92 7.90 1.21 22.37
CA LEU A 92 7.00 2.20 21.77
C LEU A 92 7.17 3.59 22.42
N SER A 93 7.40 3.63 23.73
CA SER A 93 7.65 4.88 24.46
C SER A 93 9.01 5.49 24.11
N LEU A 94 10.02 4.66 23.83
CA LEU A 94 11.33 5.12 23.35
C LEU A 94 11.22 5.68 21.94
N ILE A 95 10.52 4.98 21.04
CA ILE A 95 10.32 5.44 19.65
C ILE A 95 9.55 6.77 19.62
N SER A 96 8.53 6.94 20.46
CA SER A 96 7.78 8.21 20.59
C SER A 96 8.63 9.39 21.08
N LYS A 97 9.82 9.19 21.65
CA LYS A 97 10.75 10.29 21.98
C LYS A 97 11.44 10.86 20.75
N TYR A 98 11.58 10.07 19.69
CA TYR A 98 12.28 10.44 18.46
C TYR A 98 11.32 10.77 17.32
N ILE A 99 10.24 10.01 17.17
CA ILE A 99 9.15 10.33 16.23
C ILE A 99 7.97 10.83 17.05
N LYS A 100 7.70 12.14 16.93
CA LYS A 100 6.53 12.75 17.57
C LYS A 100 5.24 12.22 16.94
N ASP A 101 4.19 12.17 17.74
CA ASP A 101 2.91 11.60 17.33
C ASP A 101 2.20 12.41 16.24
N ASP A 102 2.56 13.69 16.05
CA ASP A 102 2.05 14.60 15.00
C ASP A 102 2.75 14.41 13.64
N VAL A 103 3.84 13.64 13.59
CA VAL A 103 4.58 13.38 12.35
C VAL A 103 3.76 12.49 11.44
N LEU A 104 3.60 12.91 10.18
CA LEU A 104 3.01 12.08 9.14
C LEU A 104 3.91 10.88 8.86
N VAL A 105 3.33 9.67 8.87
CA VAL A 105 4.05 8.41 8.60
C VAL A 105 4.78 8.46 7.26
N LYS A 106 4.19 9.13 6.26
CA LYS A 106 4.81 9.34 4.93
C LYS A 106 6.14 10.11 4.98
N ASN A 107 6.35 10.92 6.01
CA ASN A 107 7.56 11.74 6.18
C ASN A 107 8.60 11.09 7.10
N VAL A 108 8.32 9.89 7.63
CA VAL A 108 9.28 9.13 8.43
C VAL A 108 10.34 8.54 7.51
N ASN A 109 11.51 9.19 7.48
CA ASN A 109 12.64 8.80 6.63
C ASN A 109 13.72 8.04 7.40
N SER A 110 14.61 7.35 6.68
CA SER A 110 15.71 6.57 7.28
C SER A 110 16.59 7.39 8.24
N ASN A 111 16.74 8.70 8.01
CA ASN A 111 17.52 9.57 8.88
C ASN A 111 16.92 9.67 10.29
N LEU A 112 15.59 9.78 10.39
CA LEU A 112 14.88 9.81 11.68
C LEU A 112 15.07 8.52 12.49
N ILE A 113 15.25 7.39 11.79
CA ILE A 113 15.47 6.08 12.41
C ILE A 113 16.94 5.92 12.82
N GLN A 114 17.88 6.44 12.03
CA GLN A 114 19.31 6.40 12.37
C GLN A 114 19.65 7.23 13.62
N ASP A 115 18.91 8.31 13.85
CA ASP A 115 19.04 9.15 15.05
C ASP A 115 18.54 8.46 16.33
N MET A 116 17.75 7.38 16.22
CA MET A 116 17.27 6.58 17.36
C MET A 116 18.33 5.66 17.99
N ARG A 117 19.61 5.87 17.69
CA ARG A 117 20.71 4.97 18.06
C ARG A 117 20.63 4.58 19.55
N VAL A 118 20.23 3.33 19.79
CA VAL A 118 20.33 2.61 21.07
C VAL A 118 21.74 2.06 21.19
#